data_AF-A0A1F5YKK7-F1
#
_entry.id   AF-A0A1F5YKK7-F1
#
_cell.length_a   1.000
_cell.length_b   1.000
_cell.length_c   1.000
_cell.angle_alpha   90.00
_cell.angle_beta   90.00
_cell.angle_gamma   90.00
#
_symmetry.space_group_name_H-M   'P 1'
#
loop_
_entity.id
_entity.type
_entity.pdbx_description
1 polymer ?
#
loop_
_entity_poly.entity_id
_entity_poly.type
_entity_poly.pdbx_seq_one_letter_code
_entity_poly.pdbx_strand_id
1 'polypeptide(L)' 'MKQKIIKAGPFSLAVVIPAVFIHALGINKGDTVIVETDSIKGIVKMRFKGSLLQLSLPESKIKKKSHPQKN' A
#
# COMPACT_ATOMS: atom_id res chain seq x y z
N MET A 1 -4.73 -8.86 -16.80
CA MET A 1 -5.29 -7.53 -17.12
C MET A 1 -4.34 -6.83 -18.09
N LYS A 2 -4.85 -6.24 -19.18
CA LYS A 2 -4.04 -5.45 -20.12
C LYS A 2 -4.39 -3.97 -19.92
N GLN A 3 -3.40 -3.12 -19.72
CA GLN A 3 -3.58 -1.67 -19.58
C GLN A 3 -2.91 -0.95 -20.74
N LYS A 4 -3.54 0.14 -21.20
CA LYS A 4 -3.00 0.97 -22.27
C LYS A 4 -2.10 2.04 -21.67
N ILE A 5 -0.97 2.29 -22.33
CA ILE A 5 -0.11 3.44 -22.01
C ILE A 5 -0.73 4.68 -22.64
N ILE A 6 -0.88 5.74 -21.85
CA ILE A 6 -1.39 7.04 -22.30
C ILE A 6 -0.25 8.07 -22.29
N LYS A 7 -0.37 9.08 -23.14
CA LYS A 7 0.54 10.23 -23.09
C LYS A 7 0.20 11.06 -21.85
N ALA A 8 1.22 11.29 -21.02
CA ALA A 8 1.16 12.31 -19.97
C ALA A 8 1.61 13.63 -20.62
N GLY A 9 2.72 14.26 -20.31
CA GLY A 9 3.12 15.52 -20.95
C GLY A 9 3.70 15.38 -22.38
N PRO A 10 4.44 16.39 -22.84
CA PRO A 10 5.19 16.36 -24.09
C PRO A 10 6.18 15.18 -24.18
N PHE A 11 6.79 14.81 -23.04
CA PHE A 11 7.85 13.79 -22.95
C PHE A 11 7.58 12.72 -21.89
N SER A 12 6.33 12.54 -21.44
CA SER A 12 6.01 11.54 -20.43
C SER A 12 4.85 10.64 -20.81
N LEU A 13 4.88 9.45 -20.25
CA LEU A 13 3.87 8.41 -20.41
C LEU A 13 3.29 8.06 -19.05
N ALA A 14 2.04 7.64 -19.03
CA ALA A 14 1.36 7.17 -17.83
C ALA A 14 0.58 5.89 -18.10
N VAL A 15 0.32 5.15 -17.04
CA VAL A 15 -0.55 3.96 -17.04
C VAL A 15 -1.64 4.20 -16.02
N VAL A 16 -2.88 3.90 -16.39
CA VAL A 16 -4.01 4.03 -15.48
C VAL A 16 -3.98 2.86 -14.50
N ILE A 17 -3.90 3.18 -13.20
CA ILE A 17 -4.03 2.20 -12.13
C ILE A 17 -5.54 1.97 -11.89
N PRO A 18 -6.03 0.73 -12.01
CA PRO A 18 -7.44 0.41 -11.75
C PRO A 18 -7.86 0.75 -10.32
N ALA A 19 -9.12 1.16 -10.15
CA ALA A 19 -9.69 1.52 -8.85
C ALA A 19 -9.55 0.42 -7.78
N VAL A 20 -9.61 -0.86 -8.18
CA VAL A 20 -9.43 -2.01 -7.27
C VAL A 20 -8.08 -1.94 -6.54
N PHE A 21 -6.99 -1.56 -7.24
CA PHE A 21 -5.68 -1.42 -6.62
C PHE A 21 -5.57 -0.17 -5.76
N ILE A 22 -6.20 0.93 -6.17
CA ILE A 22 -6.26 2.17 -5.40
C ILE A 22 -6.91 1.90 -4.03
N HIS A 23 -8.06 1.22 -4.02
CA HIS A 23 -8.77 0.88 -2.79
C HIS A 23 -8.03 -0.17 -1.96
N ALA A 24 -7.49 -1.22 -2.58
CA ALA A 24 -6.80 -2.29 -1.86
C ALA A 24 -5.50 -1.82 -1.19
N LEU A 25 -4.81 -0.85 -1.80
CA LEU A 25 -3.52 -0.34 -1.32
C LEU A 25 -3.65 0.99 -0.56
N GLY A 26 -4.86 1.56 -0.48
CA GLY A 26 -5.11 2.83 0.20
C GLY A 26 -4.35 4.01 -0.43
N ILE A 27 -4.22 4.03 -1.75
CA ILE A 27 -3.45 5.05 -2.48
C ILE A 27 -4.28 6.32 -2.62
N ASN A 28 -3.71 7.45 -2.22
CA ASN A 28 -4.34 8.76 -2.34
C ASN A 28 -3.64 9.63 -3.39
N LYS A 29 -4.38 10.62 -3.90
CA LYS A 29 -3.81 11.63 -4.80
C LYS A 29 -2.77 12.45 -4.02
N GLY A 30 -1.55 12.54 -4.57
CA GLY A 30 -0.43 13.24 -3.94
C GLY A 30 0.51 12.33 -3.17
N ASP A 31 0.20 11.03 -3.06
CA ASP A 31 1.12 10.08 -2.44
C ASP A 31 2.40 9.91 -3.25
N THR A 32 3.52 9.86 -2.53
CA THR A 32 4.83 9.56 -3.11
C THR A 32 4.99 8.05 -3.29
N VAL A 33 5.48 7.65 -4.46
CA VAL A 33 5.68 6.26 -4.84
C VAL A 33 7.16 6.03 -5.18
N ILE A 34 7.72 4.92 -4.71
CA ILE A 34 9.07 4.51 -5.08
C ILE A 34 8.97 3.67 -6.35
N VAL A 35 9.70 4.07 -7.40
CA VAL A 35 9.70 3.38 -8.69
C VAL A 35 11.05 2.74 -8.92
N GLU A 36 11.06 1.43 -9.14
CA GLU A 36 12.26 0.64 -9.46
C GLU A 36 12.09 0.00 -10.83
N THR A 37 13.14 0.03 -11.65
CA THR A 37 13.15 -0.61 -12.97
C THR A 37 14.00 -1.87 -12.94
N ASP A 38 13.42 -3.00 -13.32
CA ASP A 38 14.13 -4.25 -13.58
C ASP A 38 14.29 -4.39 -15.10
N SER A 39 15.38 -3.82 -15.63
CA SER A 39 15.64 -3.73 -17.06
C SER A 39 15.87 -5.09 -17.72
N ILE A 40 16.33 -6.08 -16.96
CA ILE A 40 16.56 -7.46 -17.46
C ILE A 40 15.21 -8.11 -17.79
N LYS A 41 14.20 -7.87 -16.95
CA LYS A 41 12.85 -8.44 -17.12
C LYS A 41 11.89 -7.51 -17.85
N GLY A 42 12.29 -6.26 -18.11
CA GLY A 42 11.40 -5.24 -18.68
C GLY A 42 10.24 -4.86 -17.75
N ILE A 43 10.45 -4.92 -16.43
CA ILE A 43 9.40 -4.68 -15.43
C ILE A 43 9.64 -3.36 -14.71
N VAL A 44 8.57 -2.58 -14.53
CA VAL A 44 8.54 -1.43 -13.63
C VAL A 44 7.84 -1.84 -12.34
N LYS A 45 8.53 -1.77 -11.21
CA LYS A 45 7.98 -2.07 -9.88
C LYS A 45 7.66 -0.75 -9.19
N MET A 46 6.41 -0.57 -8.83
CA MET A 46 5.94 0.59 -8.07
C MET A 46 5.64 0.16 -6.65
N ARG A 47 6.33 0.75 -5.67
CA ARG A 47 6.09 0.52 -4.26
C ARG A 47 5.38 1.74 -3.68
N PHE A 48 4.11 1.54 -3.37
CA PHE A 48 3.31 2.52 -2.65
C PHE A 48 3.63 2.38 -1.17
N LYS A 49 3.88 3.49 -0.48
CA LYS A 49 3.76 3.52 0.99
C LYS A 49 2.28 3.37 1.29
N GLY A 50 1.78 2.15 1.26
CA GLY A 50 0.40 1.89 1.61
C GLY A 50 0.17 2.47 3.00
N SER A 51 -0.78 3.38 3.12
CA SER A 51 -1.58 3.45 4.34
C SER A 51 -2.44 2.19 4.34
N LEU A 52 -1.80 1.02 4.46
CA LEU A 52 -2.50 -0.08 5.08
C LEU A 52 -2.73 0.43 6.48
N LEU A 53 -3.94 0.97 6.67
CA LEU A 53 -4.71 0.82 7.88
C LEU A 53 -4.74 -0.68 8.18
N GLN A 54 -3.59 -1.25 8.56
CA GLN A 54 -3.52 -2.44 9.33
C GLN A 54 -4.39 -2.08 10.52
N LEU A 55 -5.58 -2.70 10.58
CA LEU A 55 -6.42 -2.63 11.76
C LEU A 55 -5.48 -2.92 12.92
N SER A 56 -5.19 -1.91 13.73
CA SER A 56 -4.50 -2.12 14.98
C SER A 56 -5.36 -3.14 15.71
N LEU A 57 -4.76 -4.28 16.06
CA LEU A 57 -5.40 -5.21 16.98
C LEU A 57 -5.83 -4.36 18.18
N PRO A 58 -7.13 -4.32 18.52
CA PRO A 58 -7.56 -3.56 19.68
C PRO A 58 -6.70 -4.04 20.83
N GLU A 59 -6.07 -3.10 21.55
CA GLU A 59 -5.28 -3.43 22.73
C GLU A 59 -6.16 -4.28 23.63
N SER A 60 -5.97 -5.59 23.57
CA SER A 60 -6.71 -6.50 24.42
C SER A 60 -6.30 -6.06 25.81
N LYS A 61 -7.21 -5.42 26.54
CA LYS A 61 -7.04 -5.16 27.96
C LYS A 61 -6.97 -6.54 28.60
N ILE A 62 -5.77 -7.12 28.61
CA ILE A 62 -5.43 -8.27 29.44
C ILE A 62 -5.56 -7.70 30.84
N LYS A 63 -6.79 -7.72 31.38
CA LYS A 63 -7.01 -7.67 32.82
C LYS A 63 -6.25 -8.88 33.34
N LYS A 64 -4.98 -8.69 33.71
CA LYS A 64 -4.30 -9.57 34.65
C LYS A 64 -5.23 -9.64 35.85
N LYS A 65 -6.00 -10.71 35.96
CA LYS A 65 -6.65 -11.07 37.21
C LYS A 65 -5.50 -11.30 38.18
N SER A 66 -5.18 -10.29 38.99
CA SER A 66 -4.42 -10.49 40.21
C SER A 66 -5.19 -11.49 41.05
N HIS A 67 -4.71 -12.73 41.10
CA HIS A 67 -5.13 -13.66 42.13
C HIS A 67 -4.52 -13.16 43.45
N PRO A 68 -5.31 -12.86 44.49
CA PRO A 68 -4.76 -12.67 45.82
C PRO A 68 -4.45 -14.08 46.37
N GLN A 69 -3.17 -14.45 46.39
CA GLN A 69 -2.73 -15.56 47.23
C GLN A 69 -2.57 -15.04 48.66
N LYS A 70 -3.58 -15.32 49.48
CA LYS A 70 -3.44 -15.42 50.93
C LYS A 70 -2.55 -16.63 51.22
N ASN A 71 -1.44 -16.42 51.93
CA ASN A 71 -1.09 -17.09 53.18
C ASN A 71 0.21 -16.49 53.73
#